data_AF-A0A2J8J067-F1
#
_entry.id   AF-A0A2J8J067-F1
#
_cell.length_a   1.000
_cell.length_b   1.000
_cell.length_c   1.000
_cell.angle_alpha   90.00
_cell.angle_beta   90.00
_cell.angle_gamma   90.00
#
_symmetry.space_group_name_H-M   'P 1'
#
loop_
_entity.id
_entity.type
_entity.pdbx_description
1 polymer ?
#
loop_
_entity_poly.entity_id
_entity_poly.type
_entity_poly.pdbx_seq_one_letter_code
_entity_poly.pdbx_strand_id
1 'polypeptide(L)'
;FRRRLQALTSGWSVAASLQRQRELLMYKRILLRLPSSVLCGSSFQAEQPITARCEQFFHLVNSEMRNFCSHGGALTQDITAHFFRGLLNACLRSRDPSLMVDFILAKCQTKCPLILTSALVWWPSLEPVLLCRWRRHCQSPLPRELQKLQEGRQFASDYWFSFSSSP
;
A
#
# COMPACT_ATOMS: atom_id res chain seq x y z
N PHE A 1 12.00 -8.21 13.64
CA PHE A 1 11.90 -6.77 13.31
C PHE A 1 11.28 -5.95 14.45
N ARG A 2 9.99 -6.13 14.80
CA ARG A 2 9.33 -5.37 15.89
C ARG A 2 10.13 -5.31 17.19
N ARG A 3 10.66 -6.45 17.66
CA ARG A 3 11.55 -6.52 18.84
C ARG A 3 12.79 -5.62 18.74
N ARG A 4 13.42 -5.54 17.55
CA ARG A 4 14.59 -4.67 17.31
C ARG A 4 14.20 -3.19 17.35
N LEU A 5 13.04 -2.82 16.81
CA LEU A 5 12.55 -1.43 16.88
C LEU A 5 12.11 -1.03 18.29
N GLN A 6 11.50 -1.93 19.05
CA GLN A 6 11.11 -1.71 20.45
C GLN A 6 12.33 -1.57 21.37
N ALA A 7 13.46 -2.23 21.07
CA ALA A 7 14.70 -2.00 21.80
C ALA A 7 15.26 -0.58 21.59
N LEU A 8 14.83 0.12 20.54
CA LEU A 8 15.29 1.47 20.17
C LEU A 8 14.32 2.59 20.59
N THR A 9 13.18 2.28 21.22
CA THR A 9 12.21 3.30 21.66
C THR A 9 12.59 4.01 22.96
N SER A 10 13.64 3.56 23.67
CA SER A 10 14.01 4.07 25.00
C SER A 10 14.95 5.28 24.98
N GLY A 11 15.49 5.69 23.82
CA GLY A 11 16.46 6.77 23.73
C GLY A 11 16.01 7.91 22.80
N TRP A 12 15.93 9.13 23.33
CA TRP A 12 15.67 10.36 22.55
C TRP A 12 16.94 10.91 21.86
N SER A 13 18.03 10.13 21.83
CA SER A 13 19.27 10.58 21.21
C SER A 13 19.19 10.54 19.69
N VAL A 14 19.90 11.47 19.04
CA VAL A 14 20.04 11.49 17.57
C VAL A 14 20.59 10.15 17.06
N ALA A 15 21.51 9.53 17.80
CA ALA A 15 22.05 8.21 17.48
C ALA A 15 20.96 7.12 17.47
N ALA A 16 20.06 7.09 18.46
CA ALA A 16 18.95 6.14 18.50
C ALA A 16 17.95 6.37 17.36
N SER A 17 17.67 7.63 17.01
CA SER A 17 16.82 7.98 15.87
C SER A 17 17.41 7.52 14.53
N LEU A 18 18.71 7.79 14.30
CA LEU A 18 19.41 7.33 13.09
C LEU A 18 19.48 5.80 13.01
N GLN A 19 19.73 5.13 14.14
CA GLN A 19 19.71 3.67 14.20
C GLN A 19 18.33 3.12 13.85
N ARG A 20 17.26 3.73 14.37
CA ARG A 20 15.87 3.37 14.01
C ARG A 20 15.60 3.55 12.52
N GLN A 21 16.01 4.68 11.94
CA GLN A 21 15.87 4.92 10.50
C GLN A 21 16.62 3.88 9.67
N ARG A 22 17.84 3.49 10.08
CA ARG A 22 18.62 2.43 9.44
C ARG A 22 17.91 1.08 9.50
N GLU A 23 17.32 0.72 10.63
CA GLU A 23 16.53 -0.51 10.77
C GLU A 23 15.31 -0.50 9.83
N LEU A 24 14.60 0.63 9.75
CA LEU A 24 13.45 0.79 8.84
C LEU A 24 13.86 0.67 7.37
N LEU A 25 14.98 1.28 6.98
CA LEU A 25 15.55 1.16 5.64
C LEU A 25 15.92 -0.29 5.29
N MET A 26 16.54 -1.01 6.24
CA MET A 26 16.87 -2.42 6.05
C MET A 26 15.62 -3.27 5.91
N TYR A 27 14.61 -3.04 6.74
CA TYR A 27 13.32 -3.71 6.62
C TYR A 27 12.66 -3.45 5.27
N LYS A 28 12.60 -2.18 4.84
CA LYS A 28 12.09 -1.80 3.52
C LYS A 28 12.81 -2.56 2.40
N ARG A 29 14.15 -2.62 2.44
CA ARG A 29 14.95 -3.38 1.47
C ARG A 29 14.61 -4.86 1.48
N ILE A 30 14.54 -5.49 2.65
CA ILE A 30 14.17 -6.91 2.77
C ILE A 30 12.78 -7.14 2.21
N LEU A 31 11.82 -6.31 2.61
CA LEU A 31 10.44 -6.41 2.16
C LEU A 31 10.32 -6.35 0.64
N LEU A 32 11.01 -5.41 0.00
CA LEU A 32 10.98 -5.23 -1.46
C LEU A 32 11.74 -6.30 -2.23
N ARG A 33 12.64 -7.06 -1.57
CA ARG A 33 13.32 -8.22 -2.16
C ARG A 33 12.47 -9.48 -2.11
N LEU A 34 11.51 -9.54 -1.20
CA LEU A 34 10.54 -10.62 -1.14
C LEU A 34 9.46 -10.44 -2.22
N PRO A 35 8.80 -11.52 -2.66
CA PRO A 35 7.66 -11.40 -3.55
C PRO A 35 6.53 -10.60 -2.91
N SER A 36 5.82 -9.77 -3.69
CA SER A 36 4.72 -8.95 -3.19
C SER A 36 3.57 -9.76 -2.59
N SER A 37 3.42 -11.02 -3.00
CA SER A 37 2.47 -11.97 -2.40
C SER A 37 2.74 -12.21 -0.91
N VAL A 38 3.96 -12.01 -0.40
CA VAL A 38 4.24 -12.19 1.04
C VAL A 38 3.44 -11.22 1.90
N LEU A 39 3.11 -10.02 1.39
CA LEU A 39 2.33 -9.01 2.12
C LEU A 39 0.86 -9.39 2.33
N CYS A 40 0.24 -10.01 1.32
CA CYS A 40 -1.20 -10.24 1.29
C CYS A 40 -1.58 -11.73 1.28
N GLY A 41 -0.62 -12.65 1.15
CA GLY A 41 -0.89 -14.09 1.06
C GLY A 41 -0.01 -14.80 0.04
N SER A 42 0.73 -15.82 0.47
CA SER A 42 1.31 -16.83 -0.42
C SER A 42 0.54 -18.13 -0.26
N SER A 43 0.48 -18.92 -1.32
CA SER A 43 -0.14 -20.26 -1.39
C SER A 43 0.54 -21.32 -0.50
N PHE A 44 1.55 -20.95 0.30
CA PHE A 44 2.38 -21.89 1.04
C PHE A 44 2.00 -22.10 2.51
N GLN A 45 1.04 -21.34 3.05
CA GLN A 45 0.60 -21.55 4.44
C GLN A 45 -0.92 -21.33 4.55
N ALA A 46 -1.63 -22.43 4.81
CA ALA A 46 -3.08 -22.55 4.85
C ALA A 46 -3.77 -21.83 6.03
N GLU A 47 -3.06 -21.10 6.89
CA GLU A 47 -3.63 -20.70 8.19
C GLU A 47 -4.10 -19.25 8.34
N GLN A 48 -3.66 -18.31 7.50
CA GLN A 48 -4.05 -16.90 7.70
C GLN A 48 -4.75 -16.30 6.48
N PRO A 49 -5.98 -15.77 6.65
CA PRO A 49 -6.70 -15.12 5.56
C PRO A 49 -5.96 -13.86 5.10
N ILE A 50 -6.11 -13.54 3.81
CA ILE A 50 -5.53 -12.33 3.17
C ILE A 50 -5.76 -11.08 4.02
N THR A 51 -6.98 -10.97 4.57
CA THR A 51 -7.43 -9.88 5.42
C THR A 51 -6.58 -9.70 6.68
N ALA A 52 -6.22 -10.79 7.37
CA ALA A 52 -5.38 -10.75 8.56
C ALA A 52 -3.94 -10.33 8.25
N ARG A 53 -3.39 -10.75 7.09
CA ARG A 53 -2.05 -10.32 6.65
C ARG A 53 -2.03 -8.84 6.27
N CYS A 54 -3.05 -8.38 5.54
CA CYS A 54 -3.22 -6.96 5.27
C CYS A 54 -3.32 -6.14 6.56
N GLU A 55 -4.06 -6.61 7.57
CA GLU A 55 -4.14 -5.92 8.87
C GLU A 55 -2.79 -5.86 9.59
N GLN A 56 -1.99 -6.93 9.56
CA GLN A 56 -0.63 -6.89 10.12
C GLN A 56 0.26 -5.85 9.42
N PHE A 57 0.11 -5.71 8.09
CA PHE A 57 0.78 -4.68 7.32
C PHE A 57 0.26 -3.28 7.68
N PHE A 58 -1.05 -3.10 7.86
CA PHE A 58 -1.66 -1.84 8.29
C PHE A 58 -1.09 -1.38 9.63
N HIS A 59 -0.98 -2.29 10.60
CA HIS A 59 -0.37 -1.97 11.89
C HIS A 59 1.07 -1.50 11.73
N LEU A 60 1.85 -2.17 10.88
CA LEU A 60 3.23 -1.78 10.62
C LEU A 60 3.33 -0.40 9.94
N VAL A 61 2.46 -0.12 8.98
CA VAL A 61 2.39 1.18 8.31
C VAL A 61 2.08 2.27 9.32
N ASN A 62 1.04 2.06 10.14
CA ASN A 62 0.56 3.03 11.11
C ASN A 62 1.52 3.26 12.29
N SER A 63 2.30 2.27 12.70
CA SER A 63 3.22 2.43 13.83
C SER A 63 4.61 2.86 13.40
N GLU A 64 5.10 2.33 12.27
CA GLU A 64 6.50 2.48 11.86
C GLU A 64 6.66 3.27 10.55
N MET A 65 6.02 2.81 9.47
CA MET A 65 6.35 3.32 8.13
C MET A 65 5.87 4.75 7.89
N ARG A 66 4.81 5.20 8.60
CA ARG A 66 4.33 6.60 8.54
C ARG A 66 5.42 7.62 8.88
N ASN A 67 6.37 7.25 9.73
CA ASN A 67 7.47 8.12 10.17
C ASN A 67 8.64 8.13 9.18
N PHE A 68 8.55 7.26 8.16
CA PHE A 68 9.52 7.11 7.08
C PHE A 68 8.94 7.58 5.73
N CYS A 69 7.74 8.18 5.73
CA CYS A 69 7.09 8.71 4.55
C CYS A 69 7.98 9.77 3.86
N SER A 70 8.16 9.64 2.54
CA SER A 70 8.81 10.66 1.73
C SER A 70 7.77 11.69 1.29
N HIS A 71 8.16 12.97 1.20
CA HIS A 71 7.39 14.07 0.59
C HIS A 71 5.88 14.10 0.94
N GLY A 72 5.51 14.88 1.96
CA GLY A 72 4.09 15.24 2.17
C GLY A 72 3.23 14.15 2.81
N GLY A 73 3.82 13.22 3.56
CA GLY A 73 3.05 12.26 4.35
C GLY A 73 2.52 11.05 3.57
N ALA A 74 3.16 10.68 2.45
CA ALA A 74 2.87 9.46 1.70
C ALA A 74 3.98 8.39 1.86
N LEU A 75 3.59 7.12 1.80
CA LEU A 75 4.52 6.01 1.66
C LEU A 75 5.30 6.17 0.35
N THR A 76 6.51 5.59 0.32
CA THR A 76 7.32 5.62 -0.89
C THR A 76 6.68 4.78 -2.00
N GLN A 77 6.82 5.23 -3.25
CA GLN A 77 6.20 4.62 -4.43
C GLN A 77 6.41 3.11 -4.52
N ASP A 78 7.62 2.63 -4.22
CA ASP A 78 7.99 1.22 -4.25
C ASP A 78 7.20 0.38 -3.23
N ILE A 79 7.01 0.87 -2.00
CA ILE A 79 6.20 0.21 -0.97
C ILE A 79 4.73 0.19 -1.38
N THR A 80 4.20 1.32 -1.86
CA THR A 80 2.81 1.41 -2.32
C THR A 80 2.56 0.45 -3.48
N ALA A 81 3.42 0.46 -4.50
CA ALA A 81 3.33 -0.47 -5.63
C ALA A 81 3.44 -1.93 -5.19
N HIS A 82 4.32 -2.22 -4.23
CA HIS A 82 4.51 -3.56 -3.70
C HIS A 82 3.25 -4.07 -3.00
N PHE A 83 2.60 -3.23 -2.18
CA PHE A 83 1.33 -3.57 -1.55
C PHE A 83 0.23 -3.88 -2.57
N PHE A 84 -0.05 -2.98 -3.52
CA PHE A 84 -1.13 -3.19 -4.49
C PHE A 84 -0.87 -4.39 -5.42
N ARG A 85 0.38 -4.63 -5.81
CA ARG A 85 0.75 -5.85 -6.56
C ARG A 85 0.51 -7.12 -5.74
N GLY A 86 0.83 -7.09 -4.45
CA GLY A 86 0.58 -8.19 -3.52
C GLY A 86 -0.90 -8.45 -3.34
N LEU A 87 -1.68 -7.40 -3.13
CA LEU A 87 -3.13 -7.41 -2.98
C LEU A 87 -3.79 -8.05 -4.20
N LEU A 88 -3.52 -7.54 -5.41
CA LEU A 88 -4.09 -8.09 -6.64
C LEU A 88 -3.70 -9.56 -6.81
N ASN A 89 -2.42 -9.92 -6.61
CA ASN A 89 -1.99 -11.31 -6.75
C ASN A 89 -2.69 -12.27 -5.78
N ALA A 90 -3.01 -11.81 -4.57
CA ALA A 90 -3.72 -12.60 -3.59
C ALA A 90 -5.22 -12.69 -3.92
N CYS A 91 -5.87 -11.57 -4.26
CA CYS A 91 -7.28 -11.52 -4.59
C CYS A 91 -7.61 -12.26 -5.89
N LEU A 92 -6.74 -12.25 -6.90
CA LEU A 92 -6.95 -13.02 -8.15
C LEU A 92 -7.04 -14.54 -7.93
N ARG A 93 -6.66 -15.03 -6.74
CA ARG A 93 -6.78 -16.44 -6.35
C ARG A 93 -8.04 -16.73 -5.53
N SER A 94 -8.83 -15.71 -5.17
CA SER A 94 -10.08 -15.89 -4.44
C SER A 94 -11.21 -16.32 -5.39
N ARG A 95 -12.33 -16.79 -4.80
CA ARG A 95 -13.53 -17.13 -5.58
C ARG A 95 -14.16 -15.92 -6.26
N ASP A 96 -14.11 -14.76 -5.59
CA ASP A 96 -14.55 -13.49 -6.13
C ASP A 96 -13.45 -12.44 -5.93
N PRO A 97 -12.62 -12.21 -6.96
CA PRO A 97 -11.52 -11.24 -6.89
C PRO A 97 -12.01 -9.81 -6.71
N SER A 98 -13.14 -9.43 -7.32
CA SER A 98 -13.64 -8.06 -7.29
C SER A 98 -14.12 -7.68 -5.90
N LEU A 99 -14.97 -8.52 -5.31
CA LEU A 99 -15.44 -8.32 -3.94
C LEU A 99 -14.28 -8.32 -2.94
N MET A 100 -13.26 -9.17 -3.15
CA MET A 100 -12.13 -9.24 -2.22
C MET A 100 -11.25 -7.98 -2.26
N VAL A 101 -11.01 -7.43 -3.46
CA VAL A 101 -10.29 -6.15 -3.60
C VAL A 101 -11.08 -5.03 -2.94
N ASP A 102 -12.38 -4.91 -3.24
CA ASP A 102 -13.24 -3.88 -2.68
C ASP A 102 -13.30 -3.96 -1.15
N PHE A 103 -13.43 -5.18 -0.61
CA PHE A 103 -13.43 -5.40 0.84
C PHE A 103 -12.13 -4.94 1.51
N ILE A 104 -10.97 -5.27 0.94
CA ILE A 104 -9.68 -4.90 1.53
C ILE A 104 -9.42 -3.40 1.41
N LEU A 105 -9.76 -2.79 0.27
CA LEU A 105 -9.60 -1.35 0.08
C LEU A 105 -10.56 -0.55 0.98
N ALA A 106 -11.79 -1.02 1.18
CA ALA A 106 -12.71 -0.45 2.18
C ALA A 106 -12.13 -0.57 3.61
N LYS A 107 -11.46 -1.69 3.94
CA LYS A 107 -10.72 -1.80 5.20
C LYS A 107 -9.54 -0.83 5.28
N CYS A 108 -8.83 -0.58 4.19
CA CYS A 108 -7.76 0.44 4.17
C CYS A 108 -8.32 1.81 4.57
N GLN A 109 -9.52 2.20 4.11
CA GLN A 109 -10.11 3.50 4.46
C GLN A 109 -10.26 3.69 5.97
N THR A 110 -10.67 2.66 6.69
CA THR A 110 -10.95 2.75 8.13
C THR A 110 -9.75 2.42 9.00
N LYS A 111 -8.85 1.53 8.56
CA LYS A 111 -7.73 1.02 9.37
C LYS A 111 -6.38 1.62 8.99
N CYS A 112 -6.17 2.00 7.73
CA CYS A 112 -4.87 2.49 7.26
C CYS A 112 -5.03 3.40 6.02
N PRO A 113 -5.66 4.58 6.17
CA PRO A 113 -5.96 5.47 5.05
C PRO A 113 -4.70 5.94 4.32
N LEU A 114 -3.55 5.94 5.01
CA LEU A 114 -2.24 6.27 4.45
C LEU A 114 -1.90 5.44 3.20
N ILE A 115 -2.33 4.19 3.11
CA ILE A 115 -2.09 3.36 1.92
C ILE A 115 -2.83 3.92 0.71
N LEU A 116 -4.06 4.39 0.89
CA LEU A 116 -4.90 4.92 -0.19
C LEU A 116 -4.45 6.31 -0.60
N THR A 117 -4.12 7.18 0.35
CA THR A 117 -3.58 8.50 0.02
C THR A 117 -2.24 8.38 -0.71
N SER A 118 -1.38 7.44 -0.29
CA SER A 118 -0.15 7.13 -1.03
C SER A 118 -0.44 6.60 -2.44
N ALA A 119 -1.49 5.79 -2.62
CA ALA A 119 -1.91 5.32 -3.93
C ALA A 119 -2.32 6.47 -4.85
N LEU A 120 -3.06 7.46 -4.34
CA LEU A 120 -3.47 8.65 -5.09
C LEU A 120 -2.27 9.50 -5.51
N VAL A 121 -1.27 9.66 -4.64
CA VAL A 121 -0.03 10.39 -4.96
C VAL A 121 0.73 9.69 -6.09
N TRP A 122 0.82 8.37 -6.05
CA TRP A 122 1.58 7.57 -7.03
C TRP A 122 0.72 6.99 -8.16
N TRP A 123 -0.54 7.42 -8.28
CA TRP A 123 -1.52 6.81 -9.17
C TRP A 123 -1.06 6.74 -10.63
N PRO A 124 -0.47 7.79 -11.24
CA PRO A 124 -0.04 7.75 -12.65
C PRO A 124 0.95 6.61 -12.96
N SER A 125 1.76 6.21 -11.98
CA SER A 125 2.68 5.08 -12.13
C SER A 125 2.07 3.73 -11.77
N LEU A 126 1.05 3.72 -10.89
CA LEU A 126 0.40 2.50 -10.41
C LEU A 126 -0.66 1.99 -11.38
N GLU A 127 -1.52 2.89 -11.84
CA GLU A 127 -2.69 2.61 -12.67
C GLU A 127 -2.41 1.67 -13.85
N PRO A 128 -1.46 1.96 -14.76
CA PRO A 128 -1.25 1.10 -15.93
C PRO A 128 -0.86 -0.33 -15.53
N VAL A 129 -0.11 -0.49 -14.44
CA VAL A 129 0.33 -1.81 -13.95
C VAL A 129 -0.83 -2.59 -13.35
N LEU A 130 -1.68 -1.92 -12.56
CA LEU A 130 -2.83 -2.56 -11.91
C LEU A 130 -3.92 -2.90 -12.92
N LEU A 131 -4.28 -1.98 -13.80
CA LEU A 131 -5.31 -2.17 -14.82
C LEU A 131 -4.92 -3.22 -15.87
N CYS A 132 -3.67 -3.21 -16.33
CA CYS A 132 -3.20 -4.24 -17.26
C CYS A 132 -3.23 -5.63 -16.62
N ARG A 133 -2.83 -5.73 -15.34
CA ARG A 133 -2.88 -7.01 -14.62
C ARG A 133 -4.31 -7.47 -14.40
N TRP A 134 -5.22 -6.58 -14.01
CA TRP A 134 -6.63 -6.92 -13.83
C TRP A 134 -7.26 -7.44 -15.12
N ARG A 135 -7.15 -6.68 -16.22
CA ARG A 135 -7.73 -7.06 -17.52
C ARG A 135 -7.20 -8.39 -18.08
N ARG A 136 -5.95 -8.75 -17.76
CA ARG A 136 -5.35 -10.02 -18.20
C ARG A 136 -5.92 -11.23 -17.46
N HIS A 137 -6.38 -11.06 -16.21
CA HIS A 137 -6.80 -12.16 -15.35
C HIS A 137 -8.29 -12.19 -15.06
N CYS A 138 -8.99 -11.07 -15.24
CA CYS A 138 -10.41 -10.93 -14.98
C CYS A 138 -11.10 -10.36 -16.22
N GLN A 139 -12.21 -10.98 -16.61
CA GLN A 139 -13.13 -10.44 -17.61
C GLN A 139 -14.15 -9.46 -16.98
N SER A 140 -14.14 -9.32 -15.65
CA SER A 140 -15.03 -8.44 -14.91
C SER A 140 -14.56 -6.97 -14.99
N PRO A 141 -15.47 -6.01 -14.78
CA PRO A 141 -15.10 -4.61 -14.62
C PRO A 141 -14.12 -4.42 -13.46
N LEU A 142 -13.45 -3.26 -13.43
CA LEU A 142 -12.55 -2.88 -12.36
C LEU A 142 -13.32 -2.84 -11.02
N PRO A 143 -12.74 -3.29 -9.89
CA PRO A 143 -13.37 -3.18 -8.57
C PRO A 143 -13.73 -1.75 -8.23
N ARG A 144 -14.86 -1.54 -7.55
CA ARG A 144 -15.44 -0.22 -7.29
C ARG A 144 -14.50 0.68 -6.50
N GLU A 145 -13.77 0.14 -5.53
CA GLU A 145 -12.84 0.93 -4.73
C GLU A 145 -11.60 1.36 -5.53
N LEU A 146 -11.19 0.59 -6.54
CA LEU A 146 -10.14 1.04 -7.48
C LEU A 146 -10.66 2.10 -8.45
N GLN A 147 -11.91 1.98 -8.91
CA GLN A 147 -12.56 3.02 -9.73
C GLN A 147 -12.63 4.35 -8.99
N LYS A 148 -13.02 4.35 -7.71
CA LYS A 148 -13.03 5.57 -6.87
C LYS A 148 -11.67 6.26 -6.77
N LEU A 149 -10.57 5.49 -6.70
CA LEU A 149 -9.22 6.06 -6.68
C LEU A 149 -8.89 6.72 -8.03
N GLN A 150 -9.28 6.09 -9.14
CA GLN A 150 -9.12 6.65 -10.48
C GLN A 150 -9.91 7.96 -10.64
N GLU A 151 -11.20 7.94 -10.27
CA GLU A 151 -12.08 9.11 -10.31
C GLU A 151 -11.54 10.25 -9.43
N GLY A 152 -11.09 9.93 -8.21
CA GLY A 152 -10.51 10.92 -7.29
C GLY A 152 -9.24 11.56 -7.86
N ARG A 153 -8.41 10.80 -8.58
CA ARG A 153 -7.23 11.34 -9.24
C ARG A 153 -7.58 12.20 -10.46
N GLN A 154 -8.55 11.76 -11.25
CA GLN A 154 -9.01 12.50 -12.42
C GLN A 154 -9.58 13.85 -11.98
N PHE A 155 -10.49 13.85 -10.99
CA PHE A 155 -11.05 15.05 -10.40
C PHE A 155 -9.99 16.03 -9.91
N ALA A 156 -8.99 15.54 -9.17
CA ALA A 156 -7.90 16.38 -8.70
C ALA A 156 -7.13 17.01 -9.88
N SER A 157 -6.84 16.22 -10.92
CA SER A 157 -6.10 16.69 -12.09
C SER A 157 -6.88 17.76 -12.86
N ASP A 158 -8.17 17.54 -13.11
CA ASP A 158 -9.06 18.48 -13.78
C ASP A 158 -9.19 19.79 -13.00
N TYR A 159 -9.26 19.70 -11.66
CA TYR A 159 -9.25 20.87 -10.78
C TYR A 159 -7.94 21.66 -10.88
N TRP A 160 -6.79 20.99 -10.85
CA TRP A 160 -5.47 21.64 -11.00
C TRP A 160 -5.33 22.34 -12.35
N PHE A 161 -5.76 21.70 -13.45
CA PHE A 161 -5.74 22.30 -14.78
C PHE A 161 -6.69 23.51 -14.90
N SER A 162 -7.85 23.45 -14.26
CA SER A 162 -8.82 24.55 -14.23
C SER A 162 -8.29 25.75 -13.42
N PHE A 163 -7.59 25.49 -12.32
CA PHE A 163 -6.96 26.51 -11.50
C PHE A 163 -5.77 27.18 -12.21
N SER A 164 -4.94 26.42 -12.92
CA SER A 164 -3.81 26.98 -13.70
C SER A 164 -4.23 27.74 -14.97
N SER A 165 -5.48 27.57 -15.40
CA SER A 165 -6.06 28.24 -16.58
C SER A 165 -6.89 29.48 -16.23
N SER A 166 -6.97 29.85 -14.95
CA SER A 166 -7.60 31.09 -14.48
C SER A 166 -6.54 32.21 -14.42
N PRO A 167 -6.74 33.36 -15.09
CA PRO A 167 -5.76 34.46 -15.16
C PRO A 167 -5.53 35.20 -13.83
#